data_AF-A0A940L436-F1
#
_entry.id   AF-A0A940L436-F1
#
_cell.length_a   1.000
_cell.length_b   1.000
_cell.length_c   1.000
_cell.angle_alpha   90.00
_cell.angle_beta   90.00
_cell.angle_gamma   90.00
#
_symmetry.space_group_name_H-M   'P 1'
#
loop_
_entity.id
_entity.type
_entity.pdbx_description
1 polymer ?
#
loop_
_entity_poly.entity_id
_entity_poly.type
_entity_poly.pdbx_seq_one_letter_code
_entity_poly.pdbx_strand_id
1 'polypeptide(L)'
;MERQWAHKIMASILLVAPGIVHAEANYPIYYTGTVDAQAPATQPPQSPQVPYEGTGRIGDITRKNGGALYKLDLAKAVPLTSLKAKSKMGKVKIVGVTLITDKNDRIPVKAFSNIVLADNGAAIPSENFTSTANISVIEIQAEAMGGNAALEINASSVAEIPQLTLREETSCSKKFDAILKDKLDTVQLWAGRAESAQAGTWQEKYASKEFTKYVADFIATIKSGNNNFASTEYTLTLLNFFAERHNASRPDSAADQGYKAMATETFDVFLSSFQSDQTCRIVTAENLIDIAIDFQKKQEASKQDSRARKIYEMMVSKLGKFVPTQYRKELATKNLTFRQADTEGNKYFKLFAGSKPESFLKATYQDMSTNAYGVAEQALNKEVKDLDSEQTYQLIVEFQAKYNDPTNYPQDMMAKYLAILSEHSIFLKKQLQ
;
A
#
# COMPACT_ATOMS: atom_id res chain seq x y z
N MET A 1 14.49 42.85 -25.13
CA MET A 1 13.28 42.37 -25.83
C MET A 1 12.42 41.68 -24.80
N GLU A 2 11.61 42.48 -24.12
CA GLU A 2 10.85 42.11 -22.93
C GLU A 2 9.36 42.41 -23.15
N ARG A 3 8.53 41.48 -22.66
CA ARG A 3 7.19 41.65 -22.08
C ARG A 3 6.12 42.36 -22.92
N GLN A 4 5.22 41.57 -23.52
CA GLN A 4 3.81 41.94 -23.69
C GLN A 4 2.92 40.70 -23.69
N TRP A 5 2.20 40.44 -22.60
CA TRP A 5 0.92 39.72 -22.51
C TRP A 5 0.41 39.98 -21.07
N ALA A 6 -0.86 40.20 -20.74
CA ALA A 6 -2.09 40.62 -21.39
C ALA A 6 -3.03 40.96 -20.21
N HIS A 7 -3.77 42.07 -20.31
CA HIS A 7 -4.82 42.45 -19.36
C HIS A 7 -6.18 41.86 -19.76
N LYS A 8 -7.05 41.74 -18.75
CA LYS A 8 -8.52 41.56 -18.76
C LYS A 8 -9.02 40.10 -18.75
N ILE A 9 -9.72 39.73 -17.68
CA ILE A 9 -11.18 39.46 -17.69
C ILE A 9 -11.74 39.86 -16.32
N MET A 10 -12.85 40.59 -16.37
CA MET A 10 -13.62 41.15 -15.27
C MET A 10 -14.55 40.11 -14.63
N ALA A 11 -14.88 40.40 -13.38
CA ALA A 11 -15.85 39.74 -12.52
C ALA A 11 -17.24 39.56 -13.17
N SER A 12 -17.93 38.51 -12.76
CA SER A 12 -19.39 38.52 -12.64
C SER A 12 -19.80 37.69 -11.45
N ILE A 13 -20.34 38.41 -10.48
CA ILE A 13 -21.03 37.98 -9.27
C ILE A 13 -22.44 37.58 -9.68
N LEU A 14 -22.94 36.44 -9.23
CA LEU A 14 -24.38 36.21 -9.13
C LEU A 14 -24.69 35.43 -7.85
N LEU A 15 -25.22 36.20 -6.90
CA LEU A 15 -25.91 35.78 -5.69
C LEU A 15 -27.28 35.21 -6.06
N VAL A 16 -27.60 33.99 -5.61
CA VAL A 16 -28.99 33.58 -5.34
C VAL A 16 -29.01 32.66 -4.12
N ALA A 17 -29.74 33.08 -3.09
CA ALA A 17 -30.29 32.28 -2.00
C ALA A 17 -31.61 32.99 -1.57
N PRO A 18 -32.48 32.40 -0.73
CA PRO A 18 -32.89 31.00 -0.59
C PRO A 18 -34.43 30.84 -0.78
N GLY A 19 -34.91 29.62 -1.01
CA GLY A 19 -36.34 29.30 -1.00
C GLY A 19 -36.66 28.23 0.03
N ILE A 20 -37.15 28.64 1.19
CA ILE A 20 -37.76 27.76 2.20
C ILE A 20 -39.24 27.68 1.86
N VAL A 21 -39.77 26.47 1.68
CA VAL A 21 -41.22 26.22 1.67
C VAL A 21 -41.54 25.18 2.72
N HIS A 22 -42.26 25.63 3.74
CA HIS A 22 -42.97 24.82 4.72
C HIS A 22 -44.14 24.10 4.03
N ALA A 23 -44.29 22.81 4.30
CA ALA A 23 -45.55 22.09 4.10
C ALA A 23 -45.92 21.37 5.40
N GLU A 24 -46.71 22.06 6.22
CA GLU A 24 -47.51 21.46 7.29
C GLU A 24 -48.75 20.83 6.63
N ALA A 25 -48.83 19.50 6.66
CA ALA A 25 -50.05 18.79 6.30
C ALA A 25 -50.83 18.44 7.58
N ASN A 26 -51.76 19.32 7.93
CA ASN A 26 -52.88 19.06 8.84
C ASN A 26 -53.83 18.04 8.18
N TYR A 27 -54.15 16.95 8.88
CA TYR A 27 -55.28 16.08 8.54
C TYR A 27 -56.32 16.10 9.66
N PRO A 28 -57.63 16.03 9.32
CA PRO A 28 -58.72 16.23 10.27
C PRO A 28 -59.03 14.99 11.11
N ILE A 29 -59.52 15.30 12.31
CA ILE A 29 -60.09 14.41 13.32
C ILE A 29 -61.51 13.97 12.88
N TYR A 30 -61.79 12.66 12.94
CA TYR A 30 -63.15 12.11 13.03
C TYR A 30 -63.22 11.06 14.14
N TYR A 31 -63.97 11.37 15.20
CA TYR A 31 -64.68 10.42 16.08
C TYR A 31 -65.90 9.87 15.30
N THR A 32 -66.51 8.69 15.48
CA THR A 32 -66.64 7.68 16.54
C THR A 32 -67.26 6.43 15.87
N GLY A 33 -66.97 5.22 16.35
CA GLY A 33 -67.72 4.02 15.96
C GLY A 33 -67.24 2.77 16.70
N THR A 34 -67.89 2.45 17.81
CA THR A 34 -67.69 1.23 18.60
C THR A 34 -68.25 0.01 17.88
N VAL A 35 -67.41 -1.00 17.63
CA VAL A 35 -67.84 -2.38 17.40
C VAL A 35 -66.85 -3.30 18.11
N ASP A 36 -67.34 -3.99 19.14
CA ASP A 36 -66.61 -5.05 19.85
C ASP A 36 -66.32 -6.21 18.88
N ALA A 37 -65.04 -6.46 18.61
CA ALA A 37 -64.56 -7.69 18.01
C ALA A 37 -63.23 -8.06 18.67
N GLN A 38 -63.20 -9.24 19.29
CA GLN A 38 -62.08 -9.80 20.05
C GLN A 38 -60.77 -9.77 19.26
N ALA A 39 -59.77 -9.11 19.83
CA ALA A 39 -58.39 -9.13 19.37
C ALA A 39 -57.74 -10.50 19.62
N PRO A 40 -56.95 -11.04 18.66
CA PRO A 40 -56.00 -12.11 18.95
C PRO A 40 -54.96 -11.62 19.96
N ALA A 41 -54.59 -12.47 20.91
CA ALA A 41 -53.61 -12.14 21.95
C ALA A 41 -52.30 -11.59 21.36
N THR A 42 -52.03 -10.32 21.62
CA THR A 42 -50.74 -9.67 21.36
C THR A 42 -49.68 -10.31 22.25
N GLN A 43 -48.70 -10.96 21.64
CA GLN A 43 -47.48 -11.37 22.33
C GLN A 43 -46.80 -10.13 22.94
N PRO A 44 -46.25 -10.21 24.17
CA PRO A 44 -45.53 -9.11 24.76
C PRO A 44 -44.33 -8.73 23.87
N PRO A 45 -44.01 -7.44 23.71
CA PRO A 45 -42.84 -7.00 22.95
C PRO A 45 -41.59 -7.62 23.57
N GLN A 46 -40.88 -8.44 22.79
CA GLN A 46 -39.57 -8.96 23.17
C GLN A 46 -38.67 -7.77 23.50
N SER A 47 -38.12 -7.77 24.72
CA SER A 47 -37.18 -6.75 25.17
C SER A 47 -36.01 -6.66 24.17
N PRO A 48 -35.52 -5.45 23.82
CA PRO A 48 -34.35 -5.31 22.97
C PRO A 48 -33.19 -6.10 23.56
N GLN A 49 -32.78 -7.16 22.88
CA GLN A 49 -31.70 -8.02 23.35
C GLN A 49 -30.41 -7.19 23.30
N VAL A 50 -29.83 -6.93 24.48
CA VAL A 50 -28.62 -6.10 24.59
C VAL A 50 -27.49 -6.81 23.82
N PRO A 51 -26.84 -6.15 22.85
CA PRO A 51 -25.78 -6.78 22.08
C PRO A 51 -24.59 -7.12 22.99
N TYR A 52 -23.98 -8.27 22.75
CA TYR A 52 -22.75 -8.68 23.42
C TYR A 52 -21.60 -7.82 22.91
N GLU A 53 -20.81 -7.23 23.81
CA GLU A 53 -19.63 -6.43 23.46
C GLU A 53 -18.36 -7.10 23.95
N GLY A 54 -17.34 -7.11 23.10
CA GLY A 54 -16.00 -7.62 23.42
C GLY A 54 -14.93 -6.61 23.01
N THR A 55 -13.84 -6.53 23.77
CA THR A 55 -12.83 -5.48 23.63
C THR A 55 -11.47 -6.07 23.27
N GLY A 56 -10.87 -5.57 22.20
CA GLY A 56 -9.49 -5.80 21.82
C GLY A 56 -8.64 -4.54 22.01
N ARG A 57 -7.40 -4.70 22.46
CA ARG A 57 -6.48 -3.59 22.74
C ARG A 57 -5.19 -3.71 21.93
N ILE A 58 -4.76 -2.60 21.36
CA ILE A 58 -3.47 -2.43 20.69
C ILE A 58 -2.68 -1.41 21.51
N GLY A 59 -1.66 -1.87 22.24
CA GLY A 59 -0.95 -1.05 23.23
C GLY A 59 0.20 -0.21 22.69
N ASP A 60 0.81 -0.61 21.58
CA ASP A 60 1.97 0.07 20.99
C ASP A 60 1.75 0.34 19.50
N ILE A 61 1.15 1.50 19.19
CA ILE A 61 1.00 1.98 17.83
C ILE A 61 2.19 2.86 17.47
N THR A 62 2.86 2.51 16.38
CA THR A 62 4.08 3.20 15.92
C THR A 62 3.79 4.28 14.88
N ARG A 63 4.73 5.24 14.74
CA ARG A 63 4.68 6.36 13.78
C ARG A 63 5.18 5.97 12.39
N LYS A 64 4.73 4.82 11.86
CA LYS A 64 5.11 4.36 10.53
C LYS A 64 4.19 5.00 9.48
N ASN A 65 4.76 5.75 8.52
CA ASN A 65 3.99 6.34 7.43
C ASN A 65 3.16 5.28 6.70
N GLY A 66 1.85 5.53 6.62
CA GLY A 66 0.90 4.60 6.01
C GLY A 66 0.34 3.55 6.98
N GLY A 67 0.65 3.64 8.28
CA GLY A 67 0.15 2.72 9.29
C GLY A 67 0.86 1.37 9.35
N ALA A 68 0.95 0.82 10.55
CA ALA A 68 1.21 -0.60 10.74
C ALA A 68 -0.12 -1.37 10.75
N LEU A 69 -0.11 -2.60 10.25
CA LEU A 69 -1.24 -3.50 10.29
C LEU A 69 -1.25 -4.23 11.63
N TYR A 70 -2.41 -4.29 12.27
CA TYR A 70 -2.66 -5.04 13.50
C TYR A 70 -3.82 -5.99 13.24
N LYS A 71 -3.76 -7.20 13.78
CA LYS A 71 -4.81 -8.21 13.63
C LYS A 71 -5.36 -8.57 15.01
N LEU A 72 -6.66 -8.38 15.19
CA LEU A 72 -7.38 -8.88 16.37
C LEU A 72 -8.09 -10.17 15.95
N ASP A 73 -7.62 -11.29 16.46
CA ASP A 73 -8.24 -12.59 16.24
C ASP A 73 -9.42 -12.75 17.18
N LEU A 74 -10.53 -13.27 16.65
CA LEU A 74 -11.62 -13.73 17.47
C LEU A 74 -11.36 -15.18 17.86
N ALA A 75 -11.46 -15.50 19.15
CA ALA A 75 -11.27 -16.87 19.65
C ALA A 75 -12.22 -17.87 18.98
N LYS A 76 -13.39 -17.39 18.53
CA LYS A 76 -14.36 -18.12 17.72
C LYS A 76 -14.94 -17.14 16.70
N ALA A 77 -15.15 -17.61 15.47
CA ALA A 77 -15.71 -16.78 14.42
C ALA A 77 -17.20 -16.48 14.69
N VAL A 78 -17.58 -15.19 14.69
CA VAL A 78 -18.92 -14.75 15.08
C VAL A 78 -19.43 -13.62 14.19
N PRO A 79 -20.76 -13.51 13.96
CA PRO A 79 -21.32 -12.41 13.21
C PRO A 79 -21.23 -11.12 14.05
N LEU A 80 -20.54 -10.12 13.51
CA LEU A 80 -20.42 -8.81 14.14
C LEU A 80 -21.53 -7.89 13.65
N THR A 81 -22.06 -7.06 14.53
CA THR A 81 -23.08 -6.05 14.20
C THR A 81 -22.52 -4.65 14.10
N SER A 82 -21.48 -4.31 14.85
CA SER A 82 -20.78 -3.03 14.75
C SER A 82 -19.41 -3.10 15.42
N LEU A 83 -18.58 -2.08 15.16
CA LEU A 83 -17.33 -1.82 15.85
C LEU A 83 -17.36 -0.41 16.47
N LYS A 84 -16.61 -0.20 17.54
CA LYS A 84 -16.33 1.13 18.10
C LYS A 84 -14.82 1.26 18.31
N ALA A 85 -14.23 2.35 17.85
CA ALA A 85 -12.80 2.62 17.98
C ALA A 85 -12.57 3.80 18.93
N LYS A 86 -11.62 3.66 19.87
CA LYS A 86 -11.28 4.71 20.83
C LYS A 86 -9.77 4.75 21.08
N SER A 87 -9.17 5.95 21.02
CA SER A 87 -7.79 6.10 21.49
C SER A 87 -7.72 6.01 23.02
N LYS A 88 -6.79 5.21 23.53
CA LYS A 88 -6.51 5.08 24.97
C LYS A 88 -5.32 5.90 25.42
N MET A 89 -4.40 6.18 24.50
CA MET A 89 -3.19 6.93 24.76
C MET A 89 -2.74 7.56 23.46
N GLY A 90 -2.42 8.85 23.47
CA GLY A 90 -1.92 9.54 22.30
C GLY A 90 -2.96 9.68 21.18
N LYS A 91 -2.54 10.27 20.06
CA LYS A 91 -3.39 10.44 18.88
C LYS A 91 -3.11 9.31 17.89
N VAL A 92 -4.17 8.64 17.44
CA VAL A 92 -4.10 7.52 16.49
C VAL A 92 -4.81 7.91 15.20
N LYS A 93 -4.16 7.73 14.06
CA LYS A 93 -4.83 7.77 12.76
C LYS A 93 -5.09 6.35 12.30
N ILE A 94 -6.35 6.01 12.07
CA ILE A 94 -6.75 4.75 11.45
C ILE A 94 -6.82 4.99 9.94
N VAL A 95 -5.96 4.29 9.21
CA VAL A 95 -5.91 4.33 7.74
C VAL A 95 -7.06 3.52 7.16
N GLY A 96 -7.32 2.33 7.73
CA GLY A 96 -8.44 1.48 7.33
C GLY A 96 -8.67 0.33 8.30
N VAL A 97 -9.87 -0.25 8.26
CA VAL A 97 -10.26 -1.46 8.99
C VAL A 97 -10.94 -2.43 8.03
N THR A 98 -10.56 -3.70 8.09
CA THR A 98 -11.14 -4.78 7.27
C THR A 98 -11.50 -5.96 8.17
N LEU A 99 -12.72 -6.47 8.03
CA LEU A 99 -13.14 -7.71 8.65
C LEU A 99 -12.80 -8.87 7.72
N ILE A 100 -12.26 -9.96 8.27
CA ILE A 100 -12.03 -11.21 7.54
C ILE A 100 -13.02 -12.26 8.02
N THR A 101 -13.73 -12.89 7.10
CA THR A 101 -14.67 -13.97 7.42
C THR A 101 -13.96 -15.28 7.72
N ASP A 102 -14.68 -16.27 8.25
CA ASP A 102 -14.21 -17.66 8.34
C ASP A 102 -13.87 -18.29 6.97
N LYS A 103 -14.41 -17.73 5.89
CA LYS A 103 -14.13 -18.10 4.49
C LYS A 103 -13.01 -17.28 3.82
N ASN A 104 -12.31 -16.44 4.58
CA ASN A 104 -11.29 -15.50 4.09
C ASN A 104 -11.81 -14.40 3.15
N ASP A 105 -13.12 -14.13 3.13
CA ASP A 105 -13.65 -12.95 2.45
C ASP A 105 -13.29 -11.69 3.23
N ARG A 106 -12.99 -10.60 2.53
CA ARG A 106 -12.56 -9.32 3.14
C ARG A 106 -13.66 -8.28 3.00
N ILE A 107 -14.11 -7.73 4.13
CA ILE A 107 -15.18 -6.75 4.21
C ILE A 107 -14.61 -5.43 4.79
N PRO A 108 -14.41 -4.39 3.97
CA PRO A 108 -13.90 -3.11 4.46
C PRO A 108 -14.96 -2.38 5.30
N VAL A 109 -14.54 -1.77 6.41
CA VAL A 109 -15.39 -0.95 7.29
C VAL A 109 -15.21 0.52 6.94
N LYS A 110 -16.21 1.11 6.28
CA LYS A 110 -16.05 2.42 5.62
C LYS A 110 -15.91 3.55 6.63
N ALA A 111 -16.58 3.46 7.78
CA ALA A 111 -16.50 4.47 8.84
C ALA A 111 -15.08 4.69 9.38
N PHE A 112 -14.18 3.73 9.20
CA PHE A 112 -12.80 3.80 9.71
C PHE A 112 -11.75 4.05 8.62
N SER A 113 -12.16 4.58 7.47
CA SER A 113 -11.23 4.99 6.41
C SER A 113 -10.65 6.38 6.69
N ASN A 114 -9.34 6.46 6.92
CA ASN A 114 -8.58 7.70 7.13
C ASN A 114 -9.12 8.62 8.24
N ILE A 115 -9.51 8.05 9.38
CA ILE A 115 -9.99 8.83 10.53
C ILE A 115 -8.89 9.10 11.56
N VAL A 116 -9.02 10.21 12.29
CA VAL A 116 -8.11 10.56 13.39
C VAL A 116 -8.85 10.51 14.72
N LEU A 117 -8.35 9.68 15.63
CA LEU A 117 -8.81 9.56 17.00
C LEU A 117 -7.93 10.42 17.91
N ALA A 118 -8.56 11.41 18.54
CA ALA A 118 -7.91 12.24 19.54
C ALA A 118 -7.67 11.48 20.84
N ASP A 119 -6.60 11.84 21.55
CA ASP A 119 -6.34 11.35 22.90
C ASP A 119 -7.51 11.76 23.82
N ASN A 120 -8.03 10.81 24.60
CA ASN A 120 -9.25 10.96 25.41
C ASN A 120 -10.53 11.35 24.63
N GLY A 121 -10.58 11.17 23.32
CA GLY A 121 -11.78 11.39 22.51
C GLY A 121 -12.92 10.42 22.84
N ALA A 122 -14.14 10.77 22.40
CA ALA A 122 -15.26 9.84 22.39
C ALA A 122 -14.97 8.65 21.45
N ALA A 123 -15.53 7.48 21.77
CA ALA A 123 -15.44 6.34 20.87
C ALA A 123 -16.21 6.64 19.58
N ILE A 124 -15.60 6.34 18.42
CA ILE A 124 -16.23 6.50 17.11
C ILE A 124 -16.85 5.15 16.73
N PRO A 125 -18.19 5.07 16.54
CA PRO A 125 -18.84 3.86 16.08
C PRO A 125 -18.70 3.68 14.57
N SER A 126 -18.72 2.43 14.11
CA SER A 126 -18.91 2.08 12.70
C SER A 126 -20.38 2.14 12.31
N GLU A 127 -20.63 1.98 11.01
CA GLU A 127 -21.93 1.54 10.51
C GLU A 127 -22.36 0.21 11.14
N ASN A 128 -23.68 -0.02 11.23
CA ASN A 128 -24.20 -1.35 11.53
C ASN A 128 -23.96 -2.25 10.33
N PHE A 129 -23.33 -3.40 10.57
CA PHE A 129 -23.06 -4.38 9.53
C PHE A 129 -24.34 -5.12 9.18
N THR A 130 -24.68 -5.15 7.89
CA THR A 130 -25.82 -5.91 7.36
C THR A 130 -25.47 -7.37 7.05
N SER A 131 -24.19 -7.72 7.10
CA SER A 131 -23.69 -9.06 6.82
C SER A 131 -23.89 -9.97 8.03
N THR A 132 -24.43 -11.17 7.79
CA THR A 132 -24.51 -12.26 8.78
C THR A 132 -23.27 -13.17 8.75
N ALA A 133 -22.22 -12.77 8.02
CA ALA A 133 -21.00 -13.57 7.91
C ALA A 133 -20.27 -13.67 9.26
N ASN A 134 -19.75 -14.86 9.55
CA ASN A 134 -18.93 -15.07 10.74
C ASN A 134 -17.56 -14.43 10.51
N ILE A 135 -17.17 -13.51 11.38
CA ILE A 135 -15.89 -12.82 11.32
C ILE A 135 -14.89 -13.56 12.20
N SER A 136 -13.74 -13.91 11.62
CA SER A 136 -12.64 -14.59 12.30
C SER A 136 -11.53 -13.63 12.74
N VAL A 137 -11.29 -12.54 11.98
CA VAL A 137 -10.21 -11.58 12.24
C VAL A 137 -10.68 -10.16 11.94
N ILE A 138 -10.22 -9.18 12.74
CA ILE A 138 -10.32 -7.75 12.45
C ILE A 138 -8.92 -7.22 12.13
N GLU A 139 -8.69 -6.80 10.90
CA GLU A 139 -7.47 -6.15 10.46
C GLU A 139 -7.59 -4.62 10.57
N ILE A 140 -6.63 -3.98 11.23
CA ILE A 140 -6.63 -2.56 11.52
C ILE A 140 -5.30 -1.97 11.07
N GLN A 141 -5.32 -1.04 10.13
CA GLN A 141 -4.15 -0.29 9.71
C GLN A 141 -4.14 1.06 10.43
N ALA A 142 -3.16 1.28 11.32
CA ALA A 142 -3.10 2.49 12.15
C ALA A 142 -1.68 3.02 12.35
N GLU A 143 -1.56 4.35 12.44
CA GLU A 143 -0.31 5.06 12.76
C GLU A 143 -0.49 6.01 13.95
N ALA A 144 0.55 6.14 14.78
CA ALA A 144 0.58 7.13 15.83
C ALA A 144 0.90 8.51 15.22
N MET A 145 0.13 9.52 15.59
CA MET A 145 0.36 10.90 15.13
C MET A 145 1.38 11.66 15.98
N GLY A 146 1.94 11.03 17.01
CA GLY A 146 3.01 11.55 17.85
C GLY A 146 3.25 10.65 19.05
N GLY A 147 4.51 10.50 19.47
CA GLY A 147 4.90 9.64 20.59
C GLY A 147 4.46 8.18 20.42
N ASN A 148 4.14 7.54 21.55
CA ASN A 148 3.49 6.23 21.59
C ASN A 148 1.97 6.43 21.64
N ALA A 149 1.21 5.54 20.98
CA ALA A 149 -0.23 5.59 21.03
C ALA A 149 -0.85 4.20 21.26
N ALA A 150 -2.08 4.16 21.78
CA ALA A 150 -2.82 2.92 22.03
C ALA A 150 -4.27 3.05 21.54
N LEU A 151 -4.79 1.96 20.98
CA LEU A 151 -6.14 1.88 20.41
C LEU A 151 -6.93 0.76 21.10
N GLU A 152 -8.19 1.05 21.42
CA GLU A 152 -9.18 0.08 21.86
C GLU A 152 -10.24 -0.07 20.77
N ILE A 153 -10.54 -1.32 20.41
CA ILE A 153 -11.62 -1.70 19.51
C ILE A 153 -12.63 -2.51 20.30
N ASN A 154 -13.87 -2.04 20.33
CA ASN A 154 -14.99 -2.80 20.88
C ASN A 154 -15.80 -3.36 19.71
N ALA A 155 -15.94 -4.68 19.66
CA ALA A 155 -16.79 -5.36 18.68
C ALA A 155 -18.09 -5.79 19.34
N SER A 156 -19.20 -5.53 18.66
CA SER A 156 -20.54 -5.93 19.10
C SER A 156 -21.04 -7.11 18.27
N SER A 157 -21.73 -8.04 18.91
CA SER A 157 -22.39 -9.17 18.26
C SER A 157 -23.74 -9.46 18.92
N VAL A 158 -24.65 -10.07 18.16
CA VAL A 158 -25.94 -10.57 18.67
C VAL A 158 -25.88 -12.04 19.06
N ALA A 159 -24.81 -12.76 18.71
CA ALA A 159 -24.69 -14.19 18.93
C ALA A 159 -24.01 -14.52 20.27
N GLU A 160 -22.82 -13.96 20.51
CA GLU A 160 -22.02 -14.20 21.71
C GLU A 160 -20.96 -13.10 21.90
N ILE A 161 -20.27 -13.09 23.04
CA ILE A 161 -19.22 -12.09 23.34
C ILE A 161 -18.01 -12.31 22.43
N PRO A 162 -17.63 -11.33 21.58
CA PRO A 162 -16.44 -11.44 20.74
C PRO A 162 -15.15 -11.39 21.58
N GLN A 163 -14.48 -12.53 21.77
CA GLN A 163 -13.21 -12.55 22.50
C GLN A 163 -12.07 -12.18 21.55
N LEU A 164 -11.64 -10.92 21.62
CA LEU A 164 -10.59 -10.36 20.77
C LEU A 164 -9.22 -10.52 21.42
N THR A 165 -8.32 -11.23 20.74
CA THR A 165 -6.91 -11.31 21.13
C THR A 165 -6.08 -10.60 20.07
N LEU A 166 -5.23 -9.67 20.50
CA LEU A 166 -4.23 -9.12 19.59
C LEU A 166 -3.31 -10.26 19.17
N ARG A 167 -3.35 -10.60 17.88
CA ARG A 167 -2.32 -11.43 17.30
C ARG A 167 -1.04 -10.63 17.46
N GLU A 168 -0.17 -11.08 18.36
CA GLU A 168 1.23 -10.72 18.30
C GLU A 168 1.76 -11.27 16.98
N GLU A 169 1.47 -10.58 15.88
CA GLU A 169 2.37 -10.62 14.73
C GLU A 169 3.67 -10.11 15.33
N THR A 170 4.56 -11.07 15.65
CA THR A 170 5.97 -10.86 15.94
C THR A 170 6.38 -9.62 15.17
N SER A 171 6.57 -8.50 15.88
CA SER A 171 6.83 -7.22 15.23
C SER A 171 7.87 -7.47 14.15
N CYS A 172 7.47 -7.31 12.90
CA CYS A 172 8.17 -7.84 11.72
C CYS A 172 9.52 -7.14 11.46
N SER A 173 10.18 -6.62 12.50
CA SER A 173 11.43 -5.88 12.41
C SER A 173 12.28 -5.95 13.67
N LYS A 174 11.77 -5.54 14.85
CA LYS A 174 12.66 -5.23 15.99
C LYS A 174 13.44 -6.44 16.51
N LYS A 175 12.82 -7.62 16.57
CA LYS A 175 13.50 -8.84 17.06
C LYS A 175 14.53 -9.35 16.05
N PHE A 176 14.24 -9.29 14.76
CA PHE A 176 15.16 -9.78 13.73
C PHE A 176 16.30 -8.78 13.45
N ASP A 177 16.02 -7.48 13.48
CA ASP A 177 17.04 -6.43 13.40
C ASP A 177 18.09 -6.59 14.51
N ALA A 178 17.66 -6.91 15.74
CA ALA A 178 18.57 -7.17 16.85
C ALA A 178 19.45 -8.42 16.63
N ILE A 179 18.88 -9.51 16.11
CA ILE A 179 19.62 -10.74 15.79
C ILE A 179 20.67 -10.48 14.71
N LEU A 180 20.28 -9.77 13.64
CA LEU A 180 21.21 -9.40 12.57
C LEU A 180 22.31 -8.48 13.07
N LYS A 181 22.00 -7.54 13.97
CA LYS A 181 22.99 -6.64 14.57
C LYS A 181 24.04 -7.42 15.38
N ASP A 182 23.63 -8.35 16.23
CA ASP A 182 24.55 -9.18 17.02
C ASP A 182 25.53 -9.99 16.13
N LYS A 183 25.00 -10.59 15.06
CA LYS A 183 25.83 -11.28 14.07
C LYS A 183 26.75 -10.33 13.32
N LEU A 184 26.28 -9.13 12.97
CA LEU A 184 27.08 -8.12 12.29
C LEU A 184 28.27 -7.65 13.16
N ASP A 185 28.07 -7.47 14.46
CA ASP A 185 29.14 -7.05 15.38
C ASP A 185 30.29 -8.08 15.38
N THR A 186 29.96 -9.38 15.33
CA THR A 186 30.95 -10.46 15.21
C THR A 186 31.67 -10.43 13.86
N VAL A 187 30.93 -10.22 12.76
CA VAL A 187 31.51 -10.07 11.41
C VAL A 187 32.50 -8.90 11.37
N GLN A 188 32.13 -7.75 11.93
CA GLN A 188 32.97 -6.55 11.95
C GLN A 188 34.25 -6.75 12.77
N LEU A 189 34.16 -7.43 13.92
CA LEU A 189 35.32 -7.78 14.74
C LEU A 189 36.35 -8.58 13.94
N TRP A 190 35.89 -9.63 13.25
CA TRP A 190 36.78 -10.49 12.47
C TRP A 190 37.29 -9.83 11.19
N ALA A 191 36.48 -8.97 10.55
CA ALA A 191 36.94 -8.15 9.44
C ALA A 191 38.08 -7.22 9.86
N GLY A 192 37.94 -6.53 11.01
CA GLY A 192 38.98 -5.66 11.55
C GLY A 192 40.27 -6.41 11.86
N ARG A 193 40.18 -7.64 12.40
CA ARG A 193 41.35 -8.51 12.62
C ARG A 193 42.01 -8.95 11.32
N ALA A 194 41.23 -9.32 10.30
CA ALA A 194 41.75 -9.74 9.01
C ALA A 194 42.43 -8.57 8.27
N GLU A 195 41.85 -7.37 8.30
CA GLU A 195 42.38 -6.20 7.59
C GLU A 195 43.55 -5.52 8.32
N SER A 196 43.66 -5.67 9.64
CA SER A 196 44.80 -5.13 10.41
C SER A 196 46.02 -6.07 10.42
N ALA A 197 45.84 -7.35 10.12
CA ALA A 197 46.94 -8.29 10.02
C ALA A 197 47.76 -8.05 8.74
N GLN A 198 49.08 -8.24 8.84
CA GLN A 198 49.95 -8.13 7.67
C GLN A 198 49.61 -9.24 6.65
N ALA A 199 49.60 -8.85 5.38
CA ALA A 199 49.29 -9.77 4.28
C ALA A 199 50.25 -10.97 4.25
N GLY A 200 49.69 -12.16 4.02
CA GLY A 200 50.39 -13.45 3.95
C GLY A 200 50.62 -14.14 5.30
N THR A 201 50.38 -13.46 6.43
CA THR A 201 50.65 -14.01 7.76
C THR A 201 49.65 -15.09 8.17
N TRP A 202 50.04 -15.93 9.14
CA TRP A 202 49.12 -16.93 9.70
C TRP A 202 47.95 -16.26 10.45
N GLN A 203 48.18 -15.10 11.07
CA GLN A 203 47.14 -14.31 11.73
C GLN A 203 46.09 -13.84 10.73
N GLU A 204 46.51 -13.31 9.58
CA GLU A 204 45.58 -12.90 8.51
C GLU A 204 44.78 -14.10 7.99
N LYS A 205 45.45 -15.23 7.70
CA LYS A 205 44.78 -16.45 7.20
C LYS A 205 43.75 -16.98 8.19
N TYR A 206 44.08 -17.01 9.48
CA TYR A 206 43.17 -17.44 10.53
C TYR A 206 41.99 -16.48 10.69
N ALA A 207 42.25 -15.17 10.78
CA ALA A 207 41.20 -14.16 10.89
C ALA A 207 40.29 -14.14 9.66
N SER A 208 40.85 -14.31 8.46
CA SER A 208 40.10 -14.42 7.21
C SER A 208 39.18 -15.63 7.20
N LYS A 209 39.67 -16.79 7.67
CA LYS A 209 38.87 -18.02 7.78
C LYS A 209 37.67 -17.82 8.73
N GLU A 210 37.90 -17.25 9.91
CA GLU A 210 36.82 -16.97 10.86
C GLU A 210 35.85 -15.92 10.30
N PHE A 211 36.35 -14.85 9.68
CA PHE A 211 35.52 -13.85 9.01
C PHE A 211 34.59 -14.49 7.97
N THR A 212 35.13 -15.32 7.06
CA THR A 212 34.32 -16.01 6.03
C THR A 212 33.25 -16.90 6.65
N LYS A 213 33.55 -17.58 7.76
CA LYS A 213 32.57 -18.39 8.50
C LYS A 213 31.43 -17.54 9.04
N TYR A 214 31.71 -16.40 9.68
CA TYR A 214 30.67 -15.53 10.23
C TYR A 214 29.87 -14.80 9.13
N VAL A 215 30.49 -14.48 8.00
CA VAL A 215 29.79 -13.98 6.81
C VAL A 215 28.78 -15.02 6.31
N ALA A 216 29.18 -16.29 6.21
CA ALA A 216 28.29 -17.36 5.78
C ALA A 216 27.12 -17.55 6.76
N ASP A 217 27.37 -17.49 8.07
CA ASP A 217 26.34 -17.55 9.11
C ASP A 217 25.37 -16.34 9.06
N PHE A 218 25.88 -15.12 8.84
CA PHE A 218 25.05 -13.94 8.63
C PHE A 218 24.14 -14.09 7.41
N ILE A 219 24.71 -14.52 6.27
CA ILE A 219 23.96 -14.75 5.02
C ILE A 219 22.92 -15.87 5.20
N ALA A 220 23.27 -16.96 5.89
CA ALA A 220 22.32 -18.02 6.20
C ALA A 220 21.16 -17.50 7.07
N THR A 221 21.47 -16.66 8.06
CA THR A 221 20.47 -16.07 8.96
C THR A 221 19.50 -15.18 8.20
N ILE A 222 19.99 -14.24 7.38
CA ILE A 222 19.13 -13.33 6.61
C ILE A 222 18.27 -14.08 5.57
N LYS A 223 18.75 -15.22 5.04
CA LYS A 223 17.99 -16.09 4.13
C LYS A 223 16.99 -17.02 4.82
N SER A 224 17.23 -17.38 6.08
CA SER A 224 16.42 -18.39 6.80
C SER A 224 14.99 -17.92 7.16
N GLY A 225 14.73 -16.61 7.08
CA GLY A 225 13.47 -16.02 7.52
C GLY A 225 12.37 -16.07 6.46
N ASN A 226 11.69 -17.21 6.30
CA ASN A 226 10.47 -17.26 5.46
C ASN A 226 9.36 -16.31 5.98
N ASN A 227 9.39 -15.94 7.27
CA ASN A 227 8.44 -15.00 7.91
C ASN A 227 9.13 -13.92 8.77
N ASN A 228 10.47 -13.89 8.82
CA ASN A 228 11.22 -12.95 9.64
C ASN A 228 12.11 -12.10 8.72
N PHE A 229 11.66 -10.89 8.43
CA PHE A 229 12.43 -9.92 7.68
C PHE A 229 12.96 -8.85 8.61
N ALA A 230 14.07 -8.23 8.23
CA ALA A 230 14.53 -7.01 8.88
C ALA A 230 13.47 -5.90 8.70
N SER A 231 13.65 -4.73 9.28
CA SER A 231 12.94 -3.54 8.77
C SER A 231 13.52 -3.09 7.42
N THR A 232 12.70 -2.43 6.59
CA THR A 232 13.17 -1.79 5.34
C THR A 232 14.31 -0.83 5.65
N GLU A 233 14.13 0.03 6.65
CA GLU A 233 15.14 0.99 7.10
C GLU A 233 16.46 0.31 7.46
N TYR A 234 16.43 -0.69 8.34
CA TYR A 234 17.64 -1.41 8.74
C TYR A 234 18.29 -2.15 7.57
N THR A 235 17.49 -2.75 6.68
CA THR A 235 18.01 -3.39 5.47
C THR A 235 18.76 -2.39 4.59
N LEU A 236 18.19 -1.20 4.36
CA LEU A 236 18.86 -0.14 3.60
C LEU A 236 20.14 0.34 4.30
N THR A 237 20.15 0.46 5.62
CA THR A 237 21.36 0.75 6.40
C THR A 237 22.45 -0.31 6.16
N LEU A 238 22.10 -1.59 6.23
CA LEU A 238 23.02 -2.70 5.98
C LEU A 238 23.59 -2.67 4.56
N LEU A 239 22.76 -2.43 3.55
CA LEU A 239 23.19 -2.37 2.15
C LEU A 239 24.23 -1.26 1.92
N ASN A 240 23.98 -0.07 2.45
CA ASN A 240 24.94 1.04 2.36
C ASN A 240 26.23 0.71 3.11
N PHE A 241 26.11 0.19 4.33
CA PHE A 241 27.26 -0.24 5.13
C PHE A 241 28.12 -1.27 4.39
N PHE A 242 27.51 -2.31 3.82
CA PHE A 242 28.25 -3.34 3.09
C PHE A 242 28.90 -2.79 1.80
N ALA A 243 28.22 -1.92 1.07
CA ALA A 243 28.80 -1.28 -0.12
C ALA A 243 30.04 -0.41 0.25
N GLU A 244 29.94 0.40 1.31
CA GLU A 244 31.04 1.22 1.81
C GLU A 244 32.21 0.39 2.29
N ARG A 245 31.94 -0.67 3.07
CA ARG A 245 32.98 -1.59 3.57
C ARG A 245 33.64 -2.39 2.46
N HIS A 246 32.89 -2.83 1.45
CA HIS A 246 33.46 -3.43 0.24
C HIS A 246 34.44 -2.47 -0.45
N ASN A 247 34.07 -1.20 -0.59
CA ASN A 247 34.95 -0.20 -1.19
C ASN A 247 36.20 0.09 -0.37
N ALA A 248 36.11 0.05 0.96
CA ALA A 248 37.21 0.34 1.88
C ALA A 248 38.16 -0.85 2.13
N SER A 249 37.73 -2.09 1.87
CA SER A 249 38.53 -3.31 2.12
C SER A 249 39.71 -3.42 1.15
N ARG A 250 40.82 -4.05 1.54
CA ARG A 250 41.92 -4.32 0.61
C ARG A 250 41.43 -5.15 -0.59
N PRO A 251 41.83 -4.85 -1.84
CA PRO A 251 41.45 -5.64 -3.01
C PRO A 251 41.73 -7.13 -2.82
N ASP A 252 40.79 -7.98 -3.24
CA ASP A 252 40.87 -9.44 -3.19
C ASP A 252 41.00 -10.05 -1.79
N SER A 253 40.90 -9.26 -0.72
CA SER A 253 40.91 -9.77 0.65
C SER A 253 39.63 -10.55 0.97
N ALA A 254 39.66 -11.33 2.05
CA ALA A 254 38.45 -11.99 2.54
C ALA A 254 37.34 -10.96 2.83
N ALA A 255 37.69 -9.80 3.42
CA ALA A 255 36.74 -8.73 3.70
C ALA A 255 36.11 -8.17 2.42
N ASP A 256 36.91 -7.94 1.37
CA ASP A 256 36.40 -7.49 0.07
C ASP A 256 35.32 -8.43 -0.49
N GLN A 257 35.61 -9.73 -0.51
CA GLN A 257 34.69 -10.75 -1.00
C GLN A 257 33.46 -10.89 -0.09
N GLY A 258 33.65 -10.87 1.23
CA GLY A 258 32.58 -11.04 2.20
C GLY A 258 31.59 -9.88 2.20
N TYR A 259 32.07 -8.62 2.17
CA TYR A 259 31.18 -7.46 2.11
C TYR A 259 30.42 -7.37 0.77
N LYS A 260 31.05 -7.75 -0.34
CA LYS A 260 30.36 -7.90 -1.63
C LYS A 260 29.25 -8.95 -1.56
N ALA A 261 29.54 -10.11 -0.97
CA ALA A 261 28.56 -11.19 -0.81
C ALA A 261 27.40 -10.75 0.08
N MET A 262 27.68 -10.16 1.25
CA MET A 262 26.64 -9.65 2.15
C MET A 262 25.78 -8.57 1.51
N ALA A 263 26.36 -7.62 0.76
CA ALA A 263 25.59 -6.62 0.02
C ALA A 263 24.65 -7.25 -1.00
N THR A 264 25.16 -8.22 -1.78
CA THR A 264 24.39 -8.89 -2.83
C THR A 264 23.24 -9.72 -2.23
N GLU A 265 23.54 -10.53 -1.23
CA GLU A 265 22.58 -11.46 -0.63
C GLU A 265 21.54 -10.75 0.23
N THR A 266 21.94 -9.68 0.95
CA THR A 266 20.99 -8.82 1.67
C THR A 266 20.02 -8.16 0.70
N PHE A 267 20.50 -7.76 -0.48
CA PHE A 267 19.65 -7.13 -1.49
C PHE A 267 18.72 -8.13 -2.18
N ASP A 268 19.16 -9.36 -2.41
CA ASP A 268 18.30 -10.41 -2.97
C ASP A 268 17.20 -10.82 -1.98
N VAL A 269 17.51 -10.92 -0.67
CA VAL A 269 16.49 -11.10 0.37
C VAL A 269 15.55 -9.90 0.43
N PHE A 270 16.09 -8.68 0.32
CA PHE A 270 15.29 -7.46 0.29
C PHE A 270 14.25 -7.48 -0.84
N LEU A 271 14.63 -7.82 -2.07
CA LEU A 271 13.71 -7.93 -3.20
C LEU A 271 12.71 -9.08 -3.01
N SER A 272 13.18 -10.23 -2.52
CA SER A 272 12.33 -11.40 -2.28
C SER A 272 11.23 -11.10 -1.25
N SER A 273 11.52 -10.25 -0.27
CA SER A 273 10.55 -9.83 0.76
C SER A 273 9.31 -9.12 0.20
N PHE A 274 9.40 -8.56 -1.01
CA PHE A 274 8.26 -7.92 -1.70
C PHE A 274 7.49 -8.87 -2.62
N GLN A 275 8.07 -10.02 -2.96
CA GLN A 275 7.43 -10.98 -3.86
C GLN A 275 6.44 -11.87 -3.14
N SER A 276 6.79 -12.27 -1.91
CA SER A 276 5.87 -12.94 -0.99
C SER A 276 4.79 -11.93 -0.56
N ASP A 277 3.51 -12.32 -0.62
CA ASP A 277 2.35 -11.52 -0.17
C ASP A 277 2.34 -11.32 1.36
N GLN A 278 3.44 -10.79 1.88
CA GLN A 278 3.69 -10.59 3.30
C GLN A 278 2.94 -9.35 3.75
N THR A 279 2.01 -9.53 4.68
CA THR A 279 1.19 -8.44 5.24
C THR A 279 2.01 -7.37 5.98
N CYS A 280 3.30 -7.63 6.25
CA CYS A 280 4.16 -6.76 7.05
C CYS A 280 4.89 -5.63 6.30
N ARG A 281 4.97 -5.68 4.96
CA ARG A 281 5.68 -4.69 4.14
C ARG A 281 4.85 -4.31 2.91
N ILE A 282 3.90 -3.38 3.09
CA ILE A 282 3.34 -2.68 1.94
C ILE A 282 4.39 -1.67 1.49
N VAL A 283 5.20 -2.06 0.51
CA VAL A 283 6.11 -1.14 -0.19
C VAL A 283 5.54 -0.95 -1.58
N THR A 284 5.19 0.29 -1.90
CA THR A 284 4.63 0.62 -3.20
C THR A 284 5.73 0.72 -4.26
N ALA A 285 5.35 0.66 -5.53
CA ALA A 285 6.22 0.92 -6.66
C ALA A 285 6.89 2.30 -6.53
N GLU A 286 6.18 3.30 -6.00
CA GLU A 286 6.72 4.64 -5.73
C GLU A 286 7.81 4.61 -4.65
N ASN A 287 7.59 3.88 -3.54
CA ASN A 287 8.63 3.71 -2.52
C ASN A 287 9.88 2.99 -3.08
N LEU A 288 9.71 2.02 -3.98
CA LEU A 288 10.83 1.34 -4.64
C LEU A 288 11.58 2.26 -5.59
N ILE A 289 10.88 3.17 -6.28
CA ILE A 289 11.49 4.22 -7.11
C ILE A 289 12.33 5.15 -6.24
N ASP A 290 11.82 5.61 -5.10
CA ASP A 290 12.57 6.48 -4.18
C ASP A 290 13.86 5.82 -3.69
N ILE A 291 13.79 4.53 -3.33
CA ILE A 291 14.96 3.74 -2.93
C ILE A 291 15.95 3.61 -4.09
N ALA A 292 15.48 3.34 -5.31
CA ALA A 292 16.34 3.25 -6.48
C ALA A 292 17.01 4.59 -6.81
N ILE A 293 16.30 5.72 -6.65
CA ILE A 293 16.87 7.07 -6.80
C ILE A 293 17.94 7.34 -5.74
N ASP A 294 17.74 6.92 -4.48
CA ASP A 294 18.77 7.05 -3.44
C ASP A 294 20.03 6.25 -3.79
N PHE A 295 19.89 5.01 -4.26
CA PHE A 295 21.02 4.21 -4.73
C PHE A 295 21.69 4.81 -5.96
N GLN A 296 20.93 5.38 -6.91
CA GLN A 296 21.50 6.09 -8.05
C GLN A 296 22.33 7.30 -7.61
N LYS A 297 21.84 8.11 -6.66
CA LYS A 297 22.60 9.25 -6.11
C LYS A 297 23.93 8.79 -5.50
N LYS A 298 23.92 7.66 -4.77
CA LYS A 298 25.15 7.08 -4.18
C LYS A 298 26.09 6.50 -5.23
N GLN A 299 25.55 5.90 -6.29
CA GLN A 299 26.31 5.45 -7.46
C GLN A 299 27.02 6.64 -8.13
N GLU A 300 26.31 7.74 -8.37
CA GLU A 300 26.83 8.95 -9.01
C GLU A 300 27.85 9.69 -8.14
N ALA A 301 27.64 9.70 -6.82
CA ALA A 301 28.59 10.27 -5.86
C ALA A 301 29.88 9.42 -5.69
N SER A 302 29.84 8.14 -6.07
CA SER A 302 30.99 7.24 -6.00
C SER A 302 31.97 7.48 -7.15
N LYS A 303 33.28 7.37 -6.88
CA LYS A 303 34.33 7.44 -7.92
C LYS A 303 34.05 6.42 -9.03
N GLN A 304 34.44 6.73 -10.27
CA GLN A 304 34.13 5.92 -11.44
C GLN A 304 34.69 4.49 -11.37
N ASP A 305 35.83 4.33 -10.72
CA ASP A 305 36.53 3.07 -10.45
C ASP A 305 36.15 2.43 -9.10
N SER A 306 35.26 3.05 -8.33
CA SER A 306 34.85 2.55 -7.02
C SER A 306 34.14 1.20 -7.14
N ARG A 307 34.51 0.26 -6.27
CA ARG A 307 33.85 -1.03 -6.13
C ARG A 307 32.41 -0.90 -5.63
N ALA A 308 32.12 0.08 -4.75
CA ALA A 308 30.75 0.37 -4.30
C ALA A 308 29.84 0.80 -5.46
N ARG A 309 30.37 1.53 -6.44
CA ARG A 309 29.61 1.98 -7.62
C ARG A 309 28.96 0.81 -8.34
N LYS A 310 29.69 -0.30 -8.53
CA LYS A 310 29.16 -1.53 -9.17
C LYS A 310 28.04 -2.19 -8.36
N ILE A 311 28.11 -2.10 -7.03
CA ILE A 311 27.05 -2.62 -6.15
C ILE A 311 25.78 -1.78 -6.31
N TYR A 312 25.88 -0.45 -6.22
CA TYR A 312 24.72 0.43 -6.41
C TYR A 312 24.13 0.32 -7.82
N GLU A 313 24.96 0.20 -8.85
CA GLU A 313 24.52 -0.04 -10.23
C GLU A 313 23.69 -1.33 -10.35
N MET A 314 24.15 -2.42 -9.74
CA MET A 314 23.41 -3.68 -9.67
C MET A 314 22.06 -3.52 -8.97
N MET A 315 22.02 -2.78 -7.85
CA MET A 315 20.79 -2.52 -7.10
C MET A 315 19.78 -1.70 -7.90
N VAL A 316 20.23 -0.60 -8.51
CA VAL A 316 19.40 0.26 -9.38
C VAL A 316 18.85 -0.54 -10.56
N SER A 317 19.70 -1.34 -11.22
CA SER A 317 19.27 -2.15 -12.38
C SER A 317 18.21 -3.18 -11.99
N LYS A 318 18.40 -3.90 -10.88
CA LYS A 318 17.42 -4.89 -10.40
C LYS A 318 16.13 -4.25 -9.91
N LEU A 319 16.19 -3.11 -9.20
CA LEU A 319 14.99 -2.35 -8.80
C LEU A 319 14.22 -1.84 -10.00
N GLY A 320 14.89 -1.27 -11.00
CA GLY A 320 14.25 -0.79 -12.24
C GLY A 320 13.46 -1.88 -12.97
N LYS A 321 13.95 -3.13 -12.95
CA LYS A 321 13.23 -4.30 -13.50
C LYS A 321 12.09 -4.78 -12.60
N PHE A 322 12.20 -4.59 -11.28
CA PHE A 322 11.23 -5.08 -10.31
C PHE A 322 10.02 -4.14 -10.15
N VAL A 323 10.25 -2.82 -10.20
CA VAL A 323 9.22 -1.78 -10.01
C VAL A 323 7.99 -1.98 -10.91
N PRO A 324 8.11 -2.22 -12.24
CA PRO A 324 6.94 -2.40 -13.09
C PRO A 324 6.11 -3.64 -12.71
N THR A 325 6.77 -4.70 -12.24
CA THR A 325 6.09 -5.91 -11.78
C THR A 325 5.28 -5.64 -10.52
N GLN A 326 5.85 -4.92 -9.56
CA GLN A 326 5.14 -4.52 -8.34
C GLN A 326 3.97 -3.58 -8.66
N TYR A 327 4.19 -2.60 -9.54
CA TYR A 327 3.14 -1.68 -9.98
C TYR A 327 1.97 -2.41 -10.64
N ARG A 328 2.23 -3.44 -11.45
CA ARG A 328 1.17 -4.27 -12.04
C ARG A 328 0.33 -4.97 -10.97
N LYS A 329 0.94 -5.49 -9.89
CA LYS A 329 0.22 -6.07 -8.76
C LYS A 329 -0.68 -5.03 -8.08
N GLU A 330 -0.18 -3.81 -7.87
CA GLU A 330 -0.97 -2.71 -7.29
C GLU A 330 -2.15 -2.29 -8.16
N LEU A 331 -1.97 -2.27 -9.48
CA LEU A 331 -3.07 -1.96 -10.39
C LEU A 331 -4.18 -3.03 -10.30
N ALA A 332 -3.80 -4.31 -10.23
CA ALA A 332 -4.75 -5.41 -10.12
C ALA A 332 -5.59 -5.34 -8.83
N THR A 333 -5.03 -4.85 -7.73
CA THR A 333 -5.75 -4.72 -6.46
C THR A 333 -6.65 -3.48 -6.39
N LYS A 334 -6.36 -2.43 -7.17
CA LYS A 334 -7.13 -1.17 -7.16
C LYS A 334 -8.47 -1.25 -7.90
N ASN A 335 -8.68 -2.24 -8.77
CA ASN A 335 -9.88 -2.38 -9.60
C ASN A 335 -10.33 -1.05 -10.24
N LEU A 336 -9.40 -0.40 -10.93
CA LEU A 336 -9.60 0.94 -11.51
C LEU A 336 -10.65 0.93 -12.62
N THR A 337 -11.43 2.01 -12.70
CA THR A 337 -12.23 2.29 -13.90
C THR A 337 -11.33 2.65 -15.07
N PHE A 338 -11.87 2.58 -16.28
CA PHE A 338 -11.14 2.95 -17.50
C PHE A 338 -10.51 4.34 -17.40
N ARG A 339 -11.29 5.36 -17.00
CA ARG A 339 -10.79 6.75 -16.86
C ARG A 339 -9.66 6.88 -15.82
N GLN A 340 -9.75 6.13 -14.72
CA GLN A 340 -8.72 6.14 -13.68
C GLN A 340 -7.42 5.48 -14.18
N ALA A 341 -7.52 4.32 -14.83
CA ALA A 341 -6.37 3.62 -15.39
C ALA A 341 -5.73 4.41 -16.54
N ASP A 342 -6.52 5.06 -17.40
CA ASP A 342 -6.03 5.96 -18.46
C ASP A 342 -5.27 7.17 -17.90
N THR A 343 -5.78 7.76 -16.81
CA THR A 343 -5.11 8.86 -16.11
C THR A 343 -3.78 8.42 -15.50
N GLU A 344 -3.72 7.22 -14.91
CA GLU A 344 -2.47 6.62 -14.43
C GLU A 344 -1.48 6.34 -15.59
N GLY A 345 -1.95 5.82 -16.72
CA GLY A 345 -1.13 5.60 -17.91
C GLY A 345 -0.49 6.89 -18.42
N ASN A 346 -1.27 7.97 -18.48
CA ASN A 346 -0.81 9.30 -18.87
C ASN A 346 0.21 9.88 -17.86
N LYS A 347 -0.05 9.73 -16.56
CA LYS A 347 0.89 10.16 -15.52
C LYS A 347 2.28 9.58 -15.76
N TYR A 348 2.38 8.26 -15.94
CA TYR A 348 3.68 7.61 -16.17
C TYR A 348 4.22 7.85 -17.59
N PHE A 349 3.37 8.07 -18.60
CA PHE A 349 3.82 8.47 -19.93
C PHE A 349 4.56 9.81 -19.91
N LYS A 350 4.02 10.81 -19.20
CA LYS A 350 4.69 12.11 -19.04
C LYS A 350 6.03 11.98 -18.31
N LEU A 351 6.08 11.16 -17.26
CA LEU A 351 7.33 10.88 -16.55
C LEU A 351 8.35 10.17 -17.45
N PHE A 352 7.91 9.23 -18.29
CA PHE A 352 8.74 8.60 -19.32
C PHE A 352 9.28 9.62 -20.33
N ALA A 353 8.41 10.47 -20.90
CA ALA A 353 8.78 11.47 -21.89
C ALA A 353 9.78 12.50 -21.34
N GLY A 354 9.62 12.88 -20.06
CA GLY A 354 10.53 13.78 -19.36
C GLY A 354 11.82 13.13 -18.84
N SER A 355 11.94 11.80 -18.88
CA SER A 355 13.12 11.09 -18.35
C SER A 355 14.29 11.08 -19.33
N LYS A 356 15.50 11.29 -18.78
CA LYS A 356 16.76 11.25 -19.53
C LYS A 356 16.97 9.87 -20.19
N PRO A 357 17.51 9.79 -21.41
CA PRO A 357 17.72 8.53 -22.14
C PRO A 357 18.46 7.44 -21.35
N GLU A 358 19.46 7.82 -20.58
CA GLU A 358 20.33 6.94 -19.79
C GLU A 358 19.78 6.60 -18.40
N SER A 359 18.70 7.27 -17.96
CA SER A 359 18.12 7.02 -16.65
C SER A 359 17.33 5.71 -16.62
N PHE A 360 17.53 4.90 -15.57
CA PHE A 360 16.73 3.70 -15.34
C PHE A 360 15.22 4.01 -15.25
N LEU A 361 14.88 5.23 -14.84
CA LEU A 361 13.51 5.70 -14.74
C LEU A 361 12.81 5.72 -16.10
N LYS A 362 13.54 5.92 -17.20
CA LYS A 362 12.93 5.98 -18.53
C LYS A 362 12.26 4.66 -18.90
N ALA A 363 13.02 3.57 -18.87
CA ALA A 363 12.47 2.23 -19.14
C ALA A 363 11.40 1.85 -18.09
N THR A 364 11.64 2.17 -16.82
CA THR A 364 10.70 1.87 -15.73
C THR A 364 9.34 2.55 -15.95
N TYR A 365 9.31 3.85 -16.24
CA TYR A 365 8.09 4.59 -16.48
C TYR A 365 7.39 4.20 -17.77
N GLN A 366 8.14 3.81 -18.81
CA GLN A 366 7.58 3.26 -20.04
C GLN A 366 6.78 1.99 -19.74
N ASP A 367 7.35 1.06 -18.97
CA ASP A 367 6.68 -0.19 -18.60
C ASP A 367 5.48 0.07 -17.68
N MET A 368 5.61 0.99 -16.71
CA MET A 368 4.49 1.37 -15.84
C MET A 368 3.33 1.99 -16.63
N SER A 369 3.64 2.91 -17.55
CA SER A 369 2.64 3.51 -18.45
C SER A 369 1.95 2.44 -19.29
N THR A 370 2.72 1.52 -19.88
CA THR A 370 2.18 0.40 -20.68
C THR A 370 1.27 -0.50 -19.84
N ASN A 371 1.66 -0.83 -18.60
CA ASN A 371 0.84 -1.64 -17.70
C ASN A 371 -0.48 -0.94 -17.34
N ALA A 372 -0.46 0.36 -17.04
CA ALA A 372 -1.66 1.12 -16.72
C ALA A 372 -2.61 1.23 -17.92
N TYR A 373 -2.09 1.49 -19.12
CA TYR A 373 -2.89 1.49 -20.34
C TYR A 373 -3.45 0.11 -20.69
N GLY A 374 -2.72 -0.98 -20.42
CA GLY A 374 -3.26 -2.33 -20.54
C GLY A 374 -4.46 -2.59 -19.61
N VAL A 375 -4.43 -2.06 -18.38
CA VAL A 375 -5.57 -2.13 -17.45
C VAL A 375 -6.73 -1.26 -17.93
N ALA A 376 -6.45 -0.07 -18.46
CA ALA A 376 -7.47 0.81 -19.04
C ALA A 376 -8.17 0.14 -20.23
N GLU A 377 -7.41 -0.51 -21.13
CA GLU A 377 -7.95 -1.29 -22.26
C GLU A 377 -8.91 -2.40 -21.77
N GLN A 378 -8.52 -3.14 -20.72
CA GLN A 378 -9.37 -4.18 -20.14
C GLN A 378 -10.62 -3.63 -19.46
N ALA A 379 -10.51 -2.49 -18.77
CA ALA A 379 -11.64 -1.83 -18.13
C ALA A 379 -12.62 -1.30 -19.19
N LEU A 380 -12.12 -0.68 -20.27
CA LEU A 380 -12.93 -0.20 -21.37
C LEU A 380 -13.74 -1.32 -22.03
N ASN A 381 -13.10 -2.46 -22.31
CA ASN A 381 -13.77 -3.64 -22.86
C ASN A 381 -14.92 -4.17 -21.99
N LYS A 382 -14.89 -3.90 -20.68
CA LYS A 382 -16.00 -4.24 -19.77
C LYS A 382 -17.06 -3.15 -19.78
N GLU A 383 -16.65 -1.90 -19.53
CA GLU A 383 -17.54 -0.74 -19.43
C GLU A 383 -18.34 -0.51 -20.72
N VAL A 384 -17.72 -0.72 -21.89
CA VAL A 384 -18.37 -0.45 -23.19
C VAL A 384 -19.64 -1.28 -23.38
N LYS A 385 -19.73 -2.48 -22.78
CA LYS A 385 -20.91 -3.35 -22.90
C LYS A 385 -22.16 -2.75 -22.28
N ASP A 386 -21.98 -1.86 -21.31
CA ASP A 386 -23.06 -1.20 -20.59
C ASP A 386 -23.36 0.20 -21.17
N LEU A 387 -22.62 0.64 -22.19
CA LEU A 387 -22.81 1.95 -22.82
C LEU A 387 -23.83 1.89 -23.95
N ASP A 388 -24.68 2.92 -24.00
CA ASP A 388 -25.55 3.20 -25.14
C ASP A 388 -24.80 3.88 -26.30
N SER A 389 -25.51 4.11 -27.41
CA SER A 389 -24.93 4.71 -28.61
C SER A 389 -24.48 6.17 -28.42
N GLU A 390 -25.20 6.93 -27.60
CA GLU A 390 -24.87 8.35 -27.35
C GLU A 390 -23.62 8.44 -26.47
N GLN A 391 -23.57 7.67 -25.39
CA GLN A 391 -22.43 7.58 -24.49
C GLN A 391 -21.17 7.11 -25.23
N THR A 392 -21.29 6.09 -26.09
CA THR A 392 -20.17 5.61 -26.91
C THR A 392 -19.65 6.72 -27.83
N TYR A 393 -20.53 7.50 -28.46
CA TYR A 393 -20.14 8.60 -29.34
C TYR A 393 -19.46 9.74 -28.57
N GLN A 394 -20.02 10.13 -27.41
CA GLN A 394 -19.42 11.14 -26.55
C GLN A 394 -18.00 10.74 -26.14
N LEU A 395 -17.79 9.46 -25.81
CA LEU A 395 -16.48 8.93 -25.46
C LEU A 395 -15.51 9.00 -26.64
N ILE A 396 -15.92 8.62 -27.85
CA ILE A 396 -15.09 8.74 -29.06
C ILE A 396 -14.62 10.20 -29.26
N VAL A 397 -15.53 11.16 -29.16
CA VAL A 397 -15.21 12.59 -29.35
C VAL A 397 -14.24 13.08 -28.26
N GLU A 398 -14.48 12.73 -27.00
CA GLU A 398 -13.60 13.03 -25.88
C GLU A 398 -12.18 12.51 -26.14
N PHE A 399 -12.05 11.25 -26.56
CA PHE A 399 -10.74 10.63 -26.77
C PHE A 399 -10.01 11.15 -27.99
N GLN A 400 -10.70 11.42 -29.10
CA GLN A 400 -10.08 12.07 -30.25
C GLN A 400 -9.52 13.44 -29.84
N ALA A 401 -10.29 14.26 -29.12
CA ALA A 401 -9.83 15.57 -28.66
C ALA A 401 -8.61 15.44 -27.72
N LYS A 402 -8.65 14.49 -26.78
CA LYS A 402 -7.59 14.28 -25.79
C LYS A 402 -6.30 13.77 -26.42
N TYR A 403 -6.39 12.79 -27.31
CA TYR A 403 -5.24 12.10 -27.89
C TYR A 403 -4.69 12.74 -29.17
N ASN A 404 -5.31 13.80 -29.68
CA ASN A 404 -4.72 14.62 -30.75
C ASN A 404 -3.42 15.36 -30.34
N ASP A 405 -3.01 15.26 -29.07
CA ASP A 405 -1.74 15.79 -28.57
C ASP A 405 -0.69 14.67 -28.36
N PRO A 406 0.17 14.40 -29.36
CA PRO A 406 1.19 13.34 -29.27
C PRO A 406 2.28 13.64 -28.23
N THR A 407 2.37 14.88 -27.75
CA THR A 407 3.32 15.27 -26.70
C THR A 407 2.88 14.73 -25.34
N ASN A 408 1.57 14.69 -25.12
CA ASN A 408 0.98 14.29 -23.85
C ASN A 408 0.41 12.88 -23.87
N TYR A 409 0.17 12.29 -25.04
CA TYR A 409 -0.45 10.97 -25.16
C TYR A 409 0.18 10.07 -26.23
N PRO A 410 0.32 8.76 -25.95
CA PRO A 410 0.77 7.79 -26.94
C PRO A 410 -0.33 7.53 -27.99
N GLN A 411 0.01 7.75 -29.28
CA GLN A 411 -0.93 7.64 -30.41
C GLN A 411 -1.42 6.20 -30.64
N ASP A 412 -0.59 5.21 -30.31
CA ASP A 412 -0.95 3.80 -30.39
C ASP A 412 -2.08 3.42 -29.41
N MET A 413 -2.13 4.06 -28.23
CA MET A 413 -3.22 3.84 -27.29
C MET A 413 -4.54 4.46 -27.78
N MET A 414 -4.47 5.62 -28.42
CA MET A 414 -5.64 6.21 -29.10
C MET A 414 -6.26 5.24 -30.10
N ALA A 415 -5.42 4.67 -30.97
CA ALA A 415 -5.87 3.74 -32.01
C ALA A 415 -6.57 2.51 -31.40
N LYS A 416 -6.03 1.96 -30.31
CA LYS A 416 -6.65 0.83 -29.59
C LYS A 416 -8.00 1.17 -28.99
N TYR A 417 -8.13 2.29 -28.29
CA TYR A 417 -9.41 2.68 -27.69
C TYR A 417 -10.47 2.98 -28.73
N LEU A 418 -10.09 3.68 -29.81
CA LEU A 418 -11.02 3.95 -30.91
C LEU A 418 -11.46 2.66 -31.61
N ALA A 419 -10.57 1.66 -31.76
CA ALA A 419 -10.95 0.36 -32.29
C ALA A 419 -12.04 -0.30 -31.43
N ILE A 420 -11.84 -0.40 -30.11
CA ILE A 420 -12.83 -0.98 -29.17
C ILE A 420 -14.18 -0.25 -29.26
N LEU A 421 -14.17 1.09 -29.25
CA LEU A 421 -15.39 1.89 -29.31
C LEU A 421 -16.11 1.76 -30.66
N SER A 422 -15.34 1.69 -31.75
CA SER A 422 -15.90 1.54 -33.10
C SER A 422 -16.56 0.17 -33.30
N GLU A 423 -15.96 -0.90 -32.79
CA GLU A 423 -16.51 -2.25 -32.84
C GLU A 423 -17.84 -2.33 -32.08
N HIS A 424 -17.90 -1.73 -30.88
CA HIS A 424 -19.15 -1.66 -30.10
C HIS A 424 -20.23 -0.84 -30.80
N SER A 425 -19.86 0.31 -31.40
CA SER A 425 -20.82 1.12 -32.16
C SER A 425 -21.45 0.35 -33.33
N ILE A 426 -20.66 -0.46 -34.04
CA ILE A 426 -21.16 -1.34 -35.10
C ILE A 426 -22.10 -2.40 -34.54
N PHE A 427 -21.77 -2.99 -33.39
CA PHE A 427 -22.63 -3.96 -32.72
C PHE A 427 -24.01 -3.37 -32.35
N LEU A 428 -24.04 -2.17 -31.76
CA LEU A 428 -25.29 -1.47 -31.42
C LEU A 428 -26.15 -1.19 -32.67
N LYS A 429 -25.54 -0.76 -33.77
CA LYS A 429 -26.26 -0.52 -35.03
C LYS A 429 -26.92 -1.79 -35.60
N LYS A 430 -26.29 -2.95 -35.43
CA LYS A 430 -26.86 -4.24 -35.88
C LYS A 430 -28.04 -4.70 -35.02
N GLN A 431 -28.14 -4.29 -33.76
CA GLN A 431 -29.29 -4.65 -32.91
C GLN A 431 -30.54 -3.81 -33.17
N LEU A 432 -30.38 -2.65 -33.81
CA LEU A 432 -31.48 -1.74 -34.15
C LEU A 432 -32.08 -2.01 -35.55
N GLN A 433 -31.48 -2.92 -36.32
CA GLN A 433 -31.96 -3.41 -37.61
C GLN A 433 -32.66 -4.75 -37.40
#